data_AF-A0A950WMW1-F1
#
_entry.id   AF-A0A950WMW1-F1
#
_cell.length_a   1.000
_cell.length_b   1.000
_cell.length_c   1.000
_cell.angle_alpha   90.00
_cell.angle_beta   90.00
_cell.angle_gamma   90.00
#
_symmetry.space_group_name_H-M   'P 1'
#
loop_
_entity.id
_entity.type
_entity.pdbx_description
1 polymer ?
#
loop_
_entity_poly.entity_id
_entity_poly.type
_entity_poly.pdbx_seq_one_letter_code
_entity_poly.pdbx_strand_id
1 'polypeptide(L)'
;LVPADALVYLETNDLGAALQTAKPKSDVASLNGVQLAIAITGIETAEQKLSDTQSNAQIKPKFVAVADTHTWNFYAVRFAEEKLGAFVEKVYGSKPTVDEPEHPGGGRDIVWTAADGRKAYAFVAGSIVYFSNDRDSLDKCLTRRDGHGDNLSKAGKVPVTPPDALASGYISTPGVAQLADLEGIRVAASSDADPKVKSIVAAILPQIIREMVTDITWTAKKIDTGVEDTYQIRMPDNVAAALKGTRPVDLDLRLRNMLIALLSDSKLDTETTTQVADVIAAAAKPSDSTKTHFSPTGMERATTSDNGLIAAILAEIVTQ
;
A
#
# COMPACT_ATOMS: atom_id res chain seq x y z
N LEU A 1 -15.16 5.72 -6.83
CA LEU A 1 -15.63 4.31 -6.79
C LEU A 1 -15.13 3.57 -5.55
N VAL A 2 -14.01 3.98 -4.95
CA VAL A 2 -13.42 3.34 -3.76
C VAL A 2 -14.03 3.78 -2.44
N PRO A 3 -14.23 2.88 -1.44
CA PRO A 3 -14.81 3.14 -0.12
C PRO A 3 -13.98 4.13 0.74
N ALA A 4 -14.59 4.85 1.69
CA ALA A 4 -13.96 5.99 2.38
C ALA A 4 -13.09 5.55 3.56
N ASP A 5 -13.34 4.34 4.03
CA ASP A 5 -12.53 3.62 5.01
C ASP A 5 -11.33 2.91 4.35
N ALA A 6 -11.00 3.23 3.09
CA ALA A 6 -9.76 2.75 2.48
C ALA A 6 -8.55 3.19 3.31
N LEU A 7 -7.73 2.22 3.67
CA LEU A 7 -6.47 2.37 4.39
C LEU A 7 -5.37 2.85 3.44
N VAL A 8 -5.30 2.20 2.28
CA VAL A 8 -4.38 2.52 1.19
C VAL A 8 -5.18 2.62 -0.09
N TYR A 9 -4.87 3.62 -0.89
CA TYR A 9 -5.41 3.86 -2.21
C TYR A 9 -4.27 4.03 -3.20
N LEU A 10 -4.43 3.45 -4.37
CA LEU A 10 -3.51 3.58 -5.50
C LEU A 10 -4.34 3.74 -6.76
N GLU A 11 -3.92 4.62 -7.67
CA GLU A 11 -4.53 4.76 -8.98
C GLU A 11 -3.50 4.95 -10.08
N THR A 12 -3.85 4.49 -11.28
CA THR A 12 -3.15 4.78 -12.53
C THR A 12 -4.16 5.03 -13.63
N ASN A 13 -3.86 6.02 -14.49
CA ASN A 13 -4.69 6.32 -15.66
C ASN A 13 -4.34 5.44 -16.87
N ASP A 14 -3.23 4.71 -16.81
CA ASP A 14 -2.77 3.84 -17.89
C ASP A 14 -1.95 2.68 -17.30
N LEU A 15 -2.65 1.58 -17.00
CA LEU A 15 -2.06 0.37 -16.45
C LEU A 15 -0.98 -0.22 -17.38
N GLY A 16 -1.19 -0.15 -18.69
CA GLY A 16 -0.21 -0.59 -19.69
C GLY A 16 1.08 0.20 -19.59
N ALA A 17 1.01 1.53 -19.53
CA ALA A 17 2.19 2.39 -19.36
C ALA A 17 2.92 2.15 -18.02
N ALA A 18 2.17 1.96 -16.93
CA ALA A 18 2.72 1.63 -15.63
C ALA A 18 3.44 0.27 -15.62
N LEU A 19 2.83 -0.77 -16.21
CA LEU A 19 3.42 -2.10 -16.31
C LEU A 19 4.59 -2.17 -17.29
N GLN A 20 4.55 -1.41 -18.38
CA GLN A 20 5.65 -1.35 -19.34
C GLN A 20 6.91 -0.78 -18.70
N THR A 21 6.75 0.15 -17.76
CA THR A 21 7.84 0.67 -16.94
C THR A 21 8.36 -0.39 -15.96
N ALA A 22 7.45 -1.17 -15.36
CA ALA A 22 7.79 -2.21 -14.40
C ALA A 22 8.46 -3.45 -15.00
N LYS A 23 8.00 -3.86 -16.18
CA LYS A 23 8.43 -5.07 -16.89
C LYS A 23 8.55 -4.77 -18.39
N PRO A 24 9.63 -4.10 -18.84
CA PRO A 24 9.77 -3.61 -20.22
C PRO A 24 9.68 -4.66 -21.33
N LYS A 25 9.81 -5.94 -20.99
CA LYS A 25 9.75 -7.07 -21.93
C LYS A 25 8.40 -7.77 -21.98
N SER A 26 7.41 -7.32 -21.21
CA SER A 26 6.07 -7.92 -21.16
C SER A 26 5.19 -7.36 -22.28
N ASP A 27 4.39 -8.22 -22.91
CA ASP A 27 3.33 -7.75 -23.80
C ASP A 27 2.14 -7.26 -22.97
N VAL A 28 2.07 -5.94 -22.77
CA VAL A 28 1.03 -5.26 -21.99
C VAL A 28 0.14 -4.37 -22.84
N ALA A 29 0.23 -4.48 -24.18
CA ALA A 29 -0.48 -3.59 -25.09
C ALA A 29 -2.01 -3.63 -24.90
N SER A 30 -2.56 -4.78 -24.49
CA SER A 30 -3.98 -4.96 -24.17
C SER A 30 -4.45 -4.19 -22.93
N LEU A 31 -3.53 -3.65 -22.14
CA LEU A 31 -3.81 -2.89 -20.91
C LEU A 31 -3.55 -1.37 -21.09
N ASN A 32 -3.13 -0.95 -22.28
CA ASN A 32 -2.89 0.47 -22.57
C ASN A 32 -4.19 1.27 -22.45
N GLY A 33 -4.14 2.35 -21.69
CA GLY A 33 -5.29 3.21 -21.42
C GLY A 33 -6.32 2.63 -20.45
N VAL A 34 -6.08 1.44 -19.90
CA VAL A 34 -6.91 0.91 -18.81
C VAL A 34 -6.63 1.72 -17.55
N GLN A 35 -7.66 2.38 -17.02
CA GLN A 35 -7.56 3.06 -15.73
C GLN A 35 -7.76 2.04 -14.63
N LEU A 36 -6.91 2.04 -13.62
CA LEU A 36 -6.98 1.11 -12.50
C LEU A 36 -6.90 1.87 -11.19
N ALA A 37 -7.84 1.61 -10.28
CA ALA A 37 -7.77 1.99 -8.89
C ALA A 37 -7.73 0.75 -8.00
N ILE A 38 -6.87 0.74 -7.00
CA ILE A 38 -6.77 -0.32 -5.98
C ILE A 38 -7.00 0.33 -4.62
N ALA A 39 -7.83 -0.30 -3.80
CA ALA A 39 -8.06 0.09 -2.43
C ALA A 39 -7.81 -1.09 -1.49
N ILE A 40 -7.03 -0.86 -0.44
CA ILE A 40 -6.90 -1.77 0.70
C ILE A 40 -7.83 -1.25 1.78
N THR A 41 -8.76 -2.08 2.22
CA THR A 41 -9.81 -1.75 3.19
C THR A 41 -9.55 -2.37 4.57
N GLY A 42 -8.58 -3.29 4.66
CA GLY A 42 -8.20 -3.98 5.88
C GLY A 42 -6.91 -4.75 5.69
N ILE A 43 -6.19 -5.01 6.78
CA ILE A 43 -5.04 -5.92 6.80
C ILE A 43 -5.28 -6.95 7.91
N GLU A 44 -5.46 -8.21 7.53
CA GLU A 44 -5.52 -9.32 8.48
C GLU A 44 -4.09 -9.79 8.78
N THR A 45 -3.78 -9.98 10.06
CA THR A 45 -2.51 -10.55 10.50
C THR A 45 -2.80 -11.81 11.30
N ALA A 46 -2.20 -12.93 10.91
CA ALA A 46 -2.26 -14.18 11.65
C ALA A 46 -0.84 -14.63 11.97
N GLU A 47 -0.60 -15.08 13.20
CA GLU A 47 0.70 -15.65 13.57
C GLU A 47 0.68 -17.16 13.28
N GLN A 48 1.58 -17.61 12.42
CA GLN A 48 1.80 -19.02 12.17
C GLN A 48 3.06 -19.47 12.91
N LYS A 49 2.87 -20.23 13.99
CA LYS A 49 3.98 -20.84 14.72
C LYS A 49 4.60 -21.95 13.85
N LEU A 50 5.85 -21.77 13.43
CA LEU A 50 6.62 -22.75 12.64
C LEU A 50 7.36 -23.73 13.55
N SER A 51 7.81 -23.26 14.72
CA SER A 51 8.45 -24.05 15.78
C SER A 51 8.33 -23.33 17.13
N ASP A 52 8.85 -23.92 18.21
CA ASP A 52 8.85 -23.27 19.53
C ASP A 52 9.67 -21.97 19.59
N THR A 53 10.54 -21.74 18.61
CA THR A 53 11.40 -20.55 18.53
C THR A 53 11.18 -19.73 17.25
N GLN A 54 10.29 -20.15 16.35
CA GLN A 54 10.02 -19.45 15.09
C GLN A 54 8.52 -19.31 14.85
N SER A 55 8.08 -18.09 14.56
CA SER A 55 6.76 -17.81 14.02
C SER A 55 6.90 -16.91 12.80
N ASN A 56 6.03 -17.12 11.83
CA ASN A 56 5.86 -16.23 10.68
C ASN A 56 4.54 -15.49 10.84
N ALA A 57 4.58 -14.16 10.70
CA ALA A 57 3.37 -13.38 10.54
C ALA A 57 2.86 -13.55 9.11
N GLN A 58 1.68 -14.14 8.96
CA GLN A 58 0.93 -14.16 7.72
C GLN A 58 0.12 -12.87 7.63
N ILE A 59 0.43 -12.04 6.65
CA ILE A 59 -0.25 -10.77 6.40
C ILE A 59 -1.13 -10.95 5.17
N LYS A 60 -2.41 -10.64 5.29
CA LYS A 60 -3.38 -10.74 4.19
C LYS A 60 -4.16 -9.42 4.06
N PRO A 61 -3.88 -8.61 3.04
CA PRO A 61 -4.69 -7.42 2.78
C PRO A 61 -6.06 -7.83 2.25
N LYS A 62 -7.09 -7.10 2.68
CA LYS A 62 -8.40 -7.06 2.02
C LYS A 62 -8.36 -5.94 1.00
N PHE A 63 -8.57 -6.28 -0.27
CA PHE A 63 -8.46 -5.29 -1.33
C PHE A 63 -9.60 -5.39 -2.34
N VAL A 64 -9.82 -4.28 -3.03
CA VAL A 64 -10.67 -4.20 -4.21
C VAL A 64 -9.93 -3.39 -5.29
N ALA A 65 -9.81 -3.99 -6.46
CA ALA A 65 -9.33 -3.36 -7.68
C ALA A 65 -10.54 -3.01 -8.55
N VAL A 66 -10.53 -1.81 -9.14
CA VAL A 66 -11.55 -1.30 -10.03
C VAL A 66 -10.86 -0.82 -11.30
N ALA A 67 -11.10 -1.51 -12.40
CA ALA A 67 -10.54 -1.20 -13.70
C ALA A 67 -11.62 -0.65 -14.63
N ASP A 68 -11.40 0.53 -15.23
CA ASP A 68 -12.14 0.97 -16.41
C ASP A 68 -11.35 0.58 -17.64
N THR A 69 -11.88 -0.39 -18.38
CA THR A 69 -11.20 -0.91 -19.56
C THR A 69 -11.43 -0.06 -20.81
N HIS A 70 -12.40 0.87 -20.76
CA HIS A 70 -12.92 1.59 -21.93
C HIS A 70 -13.38 0.70 -23.10
N THR A 71 -13.60 -0.60 -22.85
CA THR A 71 -14.09 -1.55 -23.85
C THR A 71 -15.59 -1.81 -23.69
N TRP A 72 -16.23 -2.36 -24.72
CA TRP A 72 -17.63 -2.80 -24.61
C TRP A 72 -17.79 -3.90 -23.55
N ASN A 73 -19.00 -3.97 -22.96
CA ASN A 73 -19.33 -4.91 -21.88
C ASN A 73 -18.96 -6.36 -22.19
N PHE A 74 -19.21 -6.80 -23.42
CA PHE A 74 -18.84 -8.15 -23.85
C PHE A 74 -17.34 -8.45 -23.71
N TYR A 75 -16.47 -7.48 -24.03
CA TYR A 75 -15.02 -7.63 -23.87
C TYR A 75 -14.58 -7.55 -22.41
N ALA A 76 -15.19 -6.66 -21.61
CA ALA A 76 -14.90 -6.56 -20.18
C ALA A 76 -15.29 -7.86 -19.44
N VAL A 77 -16.41 -8.47 -19.81
CA VAL A 77 -16.86 -9.76 -19.28
C VAL A 77 -15.88 -10.87 -19.65
N ARG A 78 -15.50 -10.98 -20.93
CA ARG A 78 -14.50 -11.97 -21.37
C ARG A 78 -13.15 -11.78 -20.69
N PHE A 79 -12.73 -10.54 -20.48
CA PHE A 79 -11.50 -10.24 -19.74
C PHE A 79 -11.57 -10.80 -18.32
N ALA A 80 -12.68 -10.59 -17.61
CA ALA A 80 -12.86 -11.12 -16.26
C ALA A 80 -12.87 -12.66 -16.25
N GLU A 81 -13.60 -13.30 -17.16
CA GLU A 81 -13.67 -14.77 -17.22
C GLU A 81 -12.33 -15.41 -17.59
N GLU A 82 -11.70 -14.93 -18.65
CA GLU A 82 -10.54 -15.58 -19.24
C GLU A 82 -9.22 -15.14 -18.59
N LYS A 83 -9.04 -13.84 -18.37
CA LYS A 83 -7.76 -13.29 -17.87
C LYS A 83 -7.71 -13.29 -16.35
N LEU A 84 -8.75 -12.77 -15.68
CA LEU A 84 -8.80 -12.82 -14.21
C LEU A 84 -9.02 -14.25 -13.73
N GLY A 85 -9.86 -15.04 -14.41
CA GLY A 85 -10.02 -16.46 -14.08
C GLY A 85 -8.71 -17.24 -14.16
N ALA A 86 -7.92 -17.07 -15.22
CA ALA A 86 -6.61 -17.71 -15.34
C ALA A 86 -5.61 -17.21 -14.28
N PHE A 87 -5.64 -15.92 -13.94
CA PHE A 87 -4.86 -15.37 -12.84
C PHE A 87 -5.23 -16.01 -11.50
N VAL A 88 -6.52 -16.13 -11.20
CA VAL A 88 -7.01 -16.76 -9.96
C VAL A 88 -6.61 -18.23 -9.89
N GLU A 89 -6.76 -18.99 -10.97
CA GLU A 89 -6.30 -20.38 -11.05
C GLU A 89 -4.81 -20.52 -10.76
N LYS A 90 -3.98 -19.63 -11.31
CA LYS A 90 -2.54 -19.58 -11.04
C LYS A 90 -2.26 -19.32 -9.55
N VAL A 91 -2.87 -18.29 -8.97
CA VAL A 91 -2.70 -17.92 -7.55
C VAL A 91 -3.18 -19.02 -6.60
N TYR A 92 -4.22 -19.76 -6.98
CA TYR A 92 -4.71 -20.88 -6.18
C TYR A 92 -3.91 -22.17 -6.39
N GLY A 93 -3.08 -22.24 -7.43
CA GLY A 93 -2.33 -23.45 -7.81
C GLY A 93 -3.23 -24.60 -8.28
N SER A 94 -4.51 -24.33 -8.52
CA SER A 94 -5.52 -25.32 -8.93
C SER A 94 -6.74 -24.63 -9.53
N LYS A 95 -7.48 -25.35 -10.37
CA LYS A 95 -8.70 -24.85 -11.00
C LYS A 95 -9.78 -24.57 -9.95
N PRO A 96 -10.24 -23.32 -9.80
CA PRO A 96 -11.33 -22.98 -8.88
C PRO A 96 -12.68 -23.50 -9.37
N THR A 97 -13.60 -23.69 -8.42
CA THR A 97 -15.03 -23.74 -8.74
C THR A 97 -15.52 -22.33 -9.06
N VAL A 98 -16.38 -22.18 -10.07
CA VAL A 98 -16.90 -20.88 -10.51
C VAL A 98 -18.40 -20.85 -10.30
N ASP A 99 -18.87 -19.86 -9.55
CA ASP A 99 -20.29 -19.54 -9.39
C ASP A 99 -20.58 -18.17 -10.00
N GLU A 100 -21.73 -18.03 -10.65
CA GLU A 100 -22.20 -16.79 -11.26
C GLU A 100 -23.58 -16.44 -10.69
N PRO A 101 -23.64 -15.91 -9.45
CA PRO A 101 -24.92 -15.55 -8.86
C PRO A 101 -25.56 -14.39 -9.63
N GLU A 102 -26.89 -14.37 -9.67
CA GLU A 102 -27.62 -13.22 -10.18
C GLU A 102 -27.36 -12.00 -9.28
N HIS A 103 -27.02 -10.86 -9.89
CA HIS A 103 -26.87 -9.60 -9.17
C HIS A 103 -28.13 -8.73 -9.33
N PRO A 104 -28.84 -8.39 -8.24
CA PRO A 104 -29.93 -7.43 -8.30
C PRO A 104 -29.42 -6.06 -8.75
N GLY A 105 -29.93 -5.54 -9.87
CA GLY A 105 -29.51 -4.24 -10.43
C GLY A 105 -28.64 -4.32 -11.69
N GLY A 106 -28.38 -5.53 -12.20
CA GLY A 106 -27.65 -5.75 -13.45
C GLY A 106 -26.13 -5.91 -13.26
N GLY A 107 -25.44 -6.20 -14.37
CA GLY A 107 -24.04 -6.62 -14.37
C GLY A 107 -23.87 -8.12 -14.10
N ARG A 108 -22.62 -8.57 -14.00
CA ARG A 108 -22.27 -10.00 -13.84
C ARG A 108 -21.33 -10.19 -12.66
N ASP A 109 -21.80 -10.89 -11.64
CA ASP A 109 -20.96 -11.40 -10.54
C ASP A 109 -20.28 -12.71 -10.96
N ILE A 110 -19.01 -12.86 -10.59
CA ILE A 110 -18.23 -14.08 -10.76
C ILE A 110 -17.54 -14.36 -9.43
N VAL A 111 -17.71 -15.58 -8.91
CA VAL A 111 -17.09 -16.03 -7.67
C VAL A 111 -16.23 -17.24 -7.95
N TRP A 112 -14.93 -17.10 -7.72
CA TRP A 112 -13.99 -18.22 -7.77
C TRP A 112 -13.76 -18.75 -6.36
N THR A 113 -13.92 -20.07 -6.17
CA THR A 113 -13.68 -20.75 -4.90
C THR A 113 -12.59 -21.81 -5.07
N ALA A 114 -11.50 -21.67 -4.33
CA ALA A 114 -10.42 -22.65 -4.24
C ALA A 114 -10.86 -23.91 -3.50
N ALA A 115 -10.12 -25.01 -3.67
CA ALA A 115 -10.38 -26.27 -2.95
C ALA A 115 -10.27 -26.14 -1.41
N ASP A 116 -9.47 -25.18 -0.94
CA ASP A 116 -9.29 -24.86 0.49
C ASP A 116 -10.33 -23.86 1.02
N GLY A 117 -11.30 -23.46 0.20
CA GLY A 117 -12.37 -22.52 0.56
C GLY A 117 -12.01 -21.05 0.41
N ARG A 118 -10.77 -20.68 0.01
CA ARG A 118 -10.46 -19.30 -0.35
C ARG A 118 -11.33 -18.83 -1.52
N LYS A 119 -11.72 -17.56 -1.50
CA LYS A 119 -12.56 -16.96 -2.53
C LYS A 119 -11.95 -15.71 -3.14
N ALA A 120 -12.26 -15.50 -4.41
CA ALA A 120 -12.03 -14.26 -5.14
C ALA A 120 -13.33 -13.90 -5.86
N TYR A 121 -13.55 -12.62 -6.04
CA TYR A 121 -14.79 -12.07 -6.53
C TYR A 121 -14.47 -11.13 -7.68
N ALA A 122 -15.24 -11.20 -8.75
CA ALA A 122 -15.32 -10.14 -9.74
C ALA A 122 -16.75 -9.70 -9.95
N PHE A 123 -16.91 -8.44 -10.30
CA PHE A 123 -18.18 -7.90 -10.75
C PHE A 123 -17.93 -7.05 -11.99
N VAL A 124 -18.71 -7.27 -13.06
CA VAL A 124 -18.57 -6.53 -14.32
C VAL A 124 -19.85 -5.75 -14.64
N ALA A 125 -19.72 -4.45 -14.90
CA ALA A 125 -20.80 -3.64 -15.47
C ALA A 125 -20.25 -2.61 -16.47
N GLY A 126 -20.69 -2.72 -17.73
CA GLY A 126 -20.22 -1.83 -18.79
C GLY A 126 -18.74 -2.08 -19.06
N SER A 127 -17.93 -1.02 -19.07
CA SER A 127 -16.47 -1.12 -19.19
C SER A 127 -15.76 -1.32 -17.84
N ILE A 128 -16.50 -1.36 -16.73
CA ILE A 128 -15.91 -1.41 -15.39
C ILE A 128 -15.85 -2.86 -14.90
N VAL A 129 -14.65 -3.28 -14.49
CA VAL A 129 -14.38 -4.56 -13.85
C VAL A 129 -13.93 -4.31 -12.41
N TYR A 130 -14.66 -4.86 -11.46
CA TYR A 130 -14.25 -4.93 -10.06
C TYR A 130 -13.64 -6.31 -9.80
N PHE A 131 -12.56 -6.37 -9.03
CA PHE A 131 -11.91 -7.60 -8.61
C PHE A 131 -11.48 -7.49 -7.15
N SER A 132 -11.75 -8.51 -6.34
CA SER A 132 -11.49 -8.46 -4.90
C SER A 132 -11.25 -9.85 -4.30
N ASN A 133 -10.52 -9.89 -3.20
CA ASN A 133 -10.38 -11.09 -2.36
C ASN A 133 -11.28 -11.08 -1.12
N ASP A 134 -12.15 -10.07 -0.96
CA ASP A 134 -13.00 -9.86 0.22
C ASP A 134 -14.37 -9.32 -0.21
N ARG A 135 -15.44 -10.07 0.08
CA ARG A 135 -16.78 -9.74 -0.42
C ARG A 135 -17.30 -8.42 0.14
N ASP A 136 -17.09 -8.17 1.42
CA ASP A 136 -17.53 -6.94 2.09
C ASP A 136 -16.90 -5.71 1.44
N SER A 137 -15.62 -5.78 1.07
CA SER A 137 -14.90 -4.71 0.37
C SER A 137 -15.46 -4.46 -1.03
N LEU A 138 -15.80 -5.52 -1.76
CA LEU A 138 -16.48 -5.40 -3.06
C LEU A 138 -17.87 -4.76 -2.91
N ASP A 139 -18.68 -5.22 -1.97
CA ASP A 139 -20.04 -4.72 -1.76
C ASP A 139 -20.07 -3.24 -1.36
N LYS A 140 -19.08 -2.78 -0.58
CA LYS A 140 -18.89 -1.35 -0.30
C LYS A 140 -18.59 -0.55 -1.57
N CYS A 141 -17.77 -1.07 -2.49
CA CYS A 141 -17.52 -0.44 -3.79
C CYS A 141 -18.78 -0.38 -4.66
N LEU A 142 -19.56 -1.47 -4.71
CA LEU A 142 -20.79 -1.54 -5.51
C LEU A 142 -21.87 -0.60 -4.97
N THR A 143 -22.07 -0.55 -3.65
CA THR A 143 -22.97 0.42 -2.99
C THR A 143 -22.65 1.86 -3.41
N ARG A 144 -21.35 2.18 -3.54
CA ARG A 144 -20.86 3.49 -3.97
C ARG A 144 -21.09 3.79 -5.43
N ARG A 145 -20.90 2.80 -6.30
CA ARG A 145 -21.26 2.90 -7.71
C ARG A 145 -22.74 3.25 -7.86
N ASP A 146 -23.59 2.67 -7.02
CA ASP A 146 -25.05 2.89 -7.05
C ASP A 146 -25.47 4.23 -6.43
N GLY A 147 -24.51 5.11 -6.10
CA GLY A 147 -24.76 6.46 -5.59
C GLY A 147 -24.93 6.54 -4.07
N HIS A 148 -24.72 5.44 -3.35
CA HIS A 148 -24.89 5.37 -1.89
C HIS A 148 -23.53 5.33 -1.15
N GLY A 149 -23.43 5.99 0.00
CA GLY A 149 -22.23 5.98 0.87
C GLY A 149 -21.18 7.08 0.60
N ASP A 150 -20.29 7.30 1.57
CA ASP A 150 -19.33 8.43 1.61
C ASP A 150 -18.07 8.15 0.82
N ASN A 151 -17.61 9.04 -0.08
CA ASN A 151 -16.43 8.89 -0.97
C ASN A 151 -15.07 9.25 -0.36
N LEU A 152 -14.03 8.44 -0.61
CA LEU A 152 -12.65 8.77 -0.25
C LEU A 152 -12.23 10.10 -0.88
N SER A 153 -12.63 10.36 -2.12
CA SER A 153 -12.38 11.67 -2.76
C SER A 153 -13.16 12.83 -2.13
N LYS A 154 -14.33 12.57 -1.53
CA LYS A 154 -15.09 13.58 -0.77
C LYS A 154 -14.42 13.95 0.55
N ALA A 155 -13.51 13.11 1.07
CA ALA A 155 -12.70 13.45 2.22
C ALA A 155 -11.64 14.53 1.92
N GLY A 156 -11.43 14.91 0.64
CA GLY A 156 -10.53 15.98 0.23
C GLY A 156 -9.04 15.68 0.44
N LYS A 157 -8.69 14.43 0.80
CA LYS A 157 -7.32 14.02 1.12
C LYS A 157 -6.62 13.24 0.01
N VAL A 158 -7.37 12.74 -0.98
CA VAL A 158 -6.80 12.07 -2.16
C VAL A 158 -6.43 13.15 -3.19
N PRO A 159 -5.14 13.35 -3.49
CA PRO A 159 -4.74 14.27 -4.53
C PRO A 159 -5.22 13.75 -5.89
N VAL A 160 -5.54 14.68 -6.80
CA VAL A 160 -5.84 14.31 -8.19
C VAL A 160 -4.54 13.81 -8.83
N THR A 161 -4.56 12.63 -9.46
CA THR A 161 -3.41 12.14 -10.23
C THR A 161 -3.01 13.15 -11.30
N PRO A 162 -1.76 13.64 -11.29
CA PRO A 162 -1.25 14.49 -12.35
C PRO A 162 -1.36 13.78 -13.71
N PRO A 163 -1.71 14.46 -14.81
CA PRO A 163 -1.86 13.83 -16.12
C PRO A 163 -0.60 13.12 -16.64
N ASP A 164 0.57 13.54 -16.16
CA ASP A 164 1.88 13.00 -16.51
C ASP A 164 2.42 11.96 -15.50
N ALA A 165 1.67 11.65 -14.45
CA ALA A 165 2.03 10.62 -13.48
C ALA A 165 1.71 9.22 -14.03
N LEU A 166 2.61 8.27 -13.81
CA LEU A 166 2.37 6.85 -14.05
C LEU A 166 1.34 6.29 -13.08
N ALA A 167 1.41 6.73 -11.82
CA ALA A 167 0.48 6.37 -10.77
C ALA A 167 0.50 7.40 -9.64
N SER A 168 -0.53 7.38 -8.81
CA SER A 168 -0.54 8.05 -7.52
C SER A 168 -1.14 7.17 -6.44
N GLY A 169 -1.02 7.59 -5.19
CA GLY A 169 -1.60 6.90 -4.08
C GLY A 169 -1.74 7.75 -2.83
N TYR A 170 -2.49 7.21 -1.89
CA TYR A 170 -2.83 7.84 -0.63
C TYR A 170 -2.91 6.77 0.47
N ILE A 171 -2.33 7.08 1.63
CA ILE A 171 -2.43 6.27 2.84
C ILE A 171 -3.13 7.11 3.89
N SER A 172 -4.29 6.65 4.34
CA SER A 172 -5.08 7.34 5.36
C SER A 172 -4.46 7.20 6.75
N THR A 173 -4.89 8.02 7.71
CA THR A 173 -4.41 7.92 9.10
C THR A 173 -4.61 6.53 9.70
N PRO A 174 -5.78 5.87 9.55
CA PRO A 174 -5.92 4.46 9.95
C PRO A 174 -4.99 3.51 9.18
N GLY A 175 -4.72 3.78 7.89
CA GLY A 175 -3.79 2.99 7.10
C GLY A 175 -2.34 3.11 7.58
N VAL A 176 -1.89 4.33 7.88
CA VAL A 176 -0.59 4.59 8.52
C VAL A 176 -0.49 3.80 9.82
N ALA A 177 -1.55 3.82 10.63
CA ALA A 177 -1.55 3.10 11.91
C ALA A 177 -1.42 1.58 11.76
N GLN A 178 -2.01 0.96 10.73
CA GLN A 178 -1.86 -0.48 10.49
C GLN A 178 -0.50 -0.82 9.88
N LEU A 179 -0.01 -0.02 8.93
CA LEU A 179 1.32 -0.21 8.35
C LEU A 179 2.43 -0.01 9.39
N ALA A 180 2.23 0.89 10.35
CA ALA A 180 3.16 1.12 11.44
C ALA A 180 3.43 -0.14 12.27
N ASP A 181 2.42 -0.98 12.53
CA ASP A 181 2.61 -2.26 13.24
C ASP A 181 3.49 -3.22 12.45
N LEU A 182 3.25 -3.32 11.14
CA LEU A 182 4.03 -4.18 10.25
C LEU A 182 5.49 -3.70 10.15
N GLU A 183 5.69 -2.39 10.03
CA GLU A 183 7.02 -1.78 9.98
C GLU A 183 7.79 -1.96 11.29
N GLY A 184 7.12 -1.88 12.44
CA GLY A 184 7.71 -2.19 13.75
C GLY A 184 8.31 -3.60 13.79
N ILE A 185 7.53 -4.59 13.36
CA ILE A 185 7.97 -5.99 13.29
C ILE A 185 9.11 -6.15 12.28
N ARG A 186 8.98 -5.55 11.09
CA ARG A 186 9.98 -5.64 10.01
C ARG A 186 11.34 -5.09 10.45
N VAL A 187 11.37 -3.87 10.99
CA VAL A 187 12.61 -3.21 11.43
C VAL A 187 13.26 -3.98 12.58
N ALA A 188 12.47 -4.45 13.54
CA ALA A 188 12.98 -5.28 14.64
C ALA A 188 13.60 -6.58 14.09
N ALA A 189 12.91 -7.29 13.20
CA ALA A 189 13.37 -8.54 12.61
C ALA A 189 14.64 -8.36 11.78
N SER A 190 14.77 -7.26 11.03
CA SER A 190 15.92 -6.98 10.16
C SER A 190 17.14 -6.40 10.89
N SER A 191 17.01 -6.02 12.16
CA SER A 191 18.12 -5.47 12.93
C SER A 191 19.05 -6.59 13.45
N ASP A 192 20.32 -6.28 13.67
CA ASP A 192 21.27 -7.19 14.33
C ASP A 192 21.29 -7.01 15.87
N ALA A 193 20.34 -6.26 16.42
CA ALA A 193 20.23 -6.00 17.84
C ALA A 193 19.86 -7.26 18.64
N ASP A 194 20.07 -7.22 19.96
CA ASP A 194 19.69 -8.33 20.82
C ASP A 194 18.16 -8.48 20.92
N PRO A 195 17.64 -9.65 21.33
CA PRO A 195 16.20 -9.91 21.37
C PRO A 195 15.38 -8.94 22.24
N LYS A 196 15.95 -8.40 23.32
CA LYS A 196 15.26 -7.41 24.18
C LYS A 196 15.08 -6.12 23.41
N VAL A 197 16.11 -5.61 22.75
CA VAL A 197 16.01 -4.40 21.90
C VAL A 197 15.04 -4.61 20.74
N LYS A 198 15.09 -5.76 20.06
CA LYS A 198 14.14 -6.09 18.98
C LYS A 198 12.69 -6.03 19.45
N SER A 199 12.40 -6.65 20.60
CA SER A 199 11.05 -6.62 21.18
C SER A 199 10.59 -5.21 21.52
N ILE A 200 11.50 -4.36 22.01
CA ILE A 200 11.18 -2.96 22.34
C ILE A 200 10.93 -2.15 21.06
N VAL A 201 11.78 -2.29 20.03
CA VAL A 201 11.60 -1.62 18.74
C VAL A 201 10.26 -1.99 18.12
N ALA A 202 9.90 -3.28 18.12
CA ALA A 202 8.61 -3.75 17.59
C ALA A 202 7.41 -3.14 18.33
N ALA A 203 7.55 -2.82 19.62
CA ALA A 203 6.48 -2.23 20.42
C ALA A 203 6.40 -0.69 20.32
N ILE A 204 7.55 -0.01 20.23
CA ILE A 204 7.63 1.45 20.32
C ILE A 204 7.57 2.12 18.94
N LEU A 205 8.23 1.55 17.92
CA LEU A 205 8.26 2.14 16.58
C LEU A 205 6.85 2.39 16.01
N PRO A 206 5.88 1.45 16.13
CA PRO A 206 4.53 1.71 15.65
C PRO A 206 3.86 2.93 16.30
N GLN A 207 4.10 3.15 17.59
CA GLN A 207 3.54 4.28 18.34
C GLN A 207 4.15 5.60 17.87
N ILE A 208 5.47 5.63 17.66
CA ILE A 208 6.17 6.80 17.13
C ILE A 208 5.60 7.19 15.76
N ILE A 209 5.46 6.22 14.84
CA ILE A 209 4.94 6.50 13.49
C ILE A 209 3.52 7.09 13.57
N ARG A 210 2.65 6.55 14.42
CA ARG A 210 1.27 7.04 14.61
C ARG A 210 1.20 8.47 15.13
N GLU A 211 2.11 8.85 16.03
CA GLU A 211 2.19 10.21 16.57
C GLU A 211 2.87 11.19 15.60
N MET A 212 3.70 10.69 14.68
CA MET A 212 4.47 11.53 13.75
C MET A 212 3.80 11.72 12.40
N VAL A 213 3.01 10.75 11.93
CA VAL A 213 2.50 10.72 10.55
C VAL A 213 0.99 10.70 10.55
N THR A 214 0.39 11.72 9.94
CA THR A 214 -1.06 11.84 9.79
C THR A 214 -1.55 11.09 8.56
N ASP A 215 -0.92 11.33 7.41
CA ASP A 215 -1.27 10.70 6.15
C ASP A 215 -0.08 10.80 5.18
N ILE A 216 -0.11 9.96 4.13
CA ILE A 216 0.93 9.95 3.10
C ILE A 216 0.27 10.04 1.74
N THR A 217 0.73 10.94 0.88
CA THR A 217 0.45 10.90 -0.55
C THR A 217 1.70 10.49 -1.30
N TRP A 218 1.51 9.84 -2.45
CA TRP A 218 2.61 9.41 -3.31
C TRP A 218 2.25 9.60 -4.78
N THR A 219 3.24 9.95 -5.58
CA THR A 219 3.15 9.98 -7.05
C THR A 219 4.38 9.32 -7.65
N ALA A 220 4.17 8.57 -8.74
CA ALA A 220 5.24 8.02 -9.56
C ALA A 220 5.23 8.71 -10.92
N LYS A 221 6.40 9.18 -11.36
CA LYS A 221 6.57 9.83 -12.66
C LYS A 221 7.77 9.26 -13.40
N LYS A 222 7.61 9.05 -14.71
CA LYS A 222 8.72 8.68 -15.58
C LYS A 222 9.64 9.88 -15.80
N ILE A 223 10.93 9.65 -15.64
CA ILE A 223 12.00 10.61 -15.94
C ILE A 223 13.03 9.97 -16.86
N ASP A 224 13.99 10.76 -17.37
CA ASP A 224 14.99 10.27 -18.33
C ASP A 224 15.83 9.11 -17.77
N THR A 225 16.07 9.10 -16.46
CA THR A 225 16.92 8.11 -15.77
C THR A 225 16.15 6.98 -15.08
N GLY A 226 14.83 6.86 -15.30
CA GLY A 226 13.99 5.83 -14.65
C GLY A 226 12.64 6.38 -14.17
N VAL A 227 12.29 6.06 -12.93
CA VAL A 227 11.07 6.52 -12.27
C VAL A 227 11.44 7.31 -11.01
N GLU A 228 10.82 8.47 -10.86
CA GLU A 228 10.84 9.25 -9.63
C GLU A 228 9.55 9.00 -8.85
N ASP A 229 9.71 8.50 -7.61
CA ASP A 229 8.65 8.38 -6.63
C ASP A 229 8.74 9.55 -5.65
N THR A 230 7.70 10.38 -5.61
CA THR A 230 7.59 11.50 -4.69
C THR A 230 6.54 11.21 -3.63
N TYR A 231 6.94 11.24 -2.37
CA TYR A 231 6.11 11.02 -1.20
C TYR A 231 5.94 12.33 -0.44
N GLN A 232 4.71 12.69 -0.10
CA GLN A 232 4.45 13.75 0.87
C GLN A 232 3.90 13.10 2.14
N ILE A 233 4.70 13.17 3.20
CA ILE A 233 4.38 12.62 4.52
C ILE A 233 3.90 13.79 5.37
N ARG A 234 2.59 13.85 5.58
CA ARG A 234 1.98 14.89 6.41
C ARG A 234 2.17 14.53 7.89
N MET A 235 2.50 15.53 8.68
CA MET A 235 2.77 15.38 10.11
C MET A 235 1.88 16.34 10.92
N PRO A 236 1.64 16.07 12.21
CA PRO A 236 1.09 17.08 13.12
C PRO A 236 1.98 18.33 13.20
N ASP A 237 1.37 19.50 13.40
CA ASP A 237 2.07 20.80 13.36
C ASP A 237 3.24 20.89 14.35
N ASN A 238 3.09 20.31 15.54
CA ASN A 238 4.15 20.26 16.55
C ASN A 238 5.35 19.41 16.09
N VAL A 239 5.10 18.31 15.38
CA VAL A 239 6.15 17.43 14.84
C VAL A 239 6.84 18.09 13.66
N ALA A 240 6.07 18.65 12.71
CA ALA A 240 6.62 19.39 11.57
C ALA A 240 7.48 20.58 12.03
N ALA A 241 7.01 21.32 13.04
CA ALA A 241 7.78 22.42 13.64
C ALA A 241 9.07 21.94 14.31
N ALA A 242 9.05 20.79 15.00
CA ALA A 242 10.23 20.23 15.66
C ALA A 242 11.33 19.75 14.68
N LEU A 243 10.92 19.37 13.46
CA LEU A 243 11.79 18.96 12.36
C LEU A 243 12.15 20.12 11.40
N LYS A 244 11.49 21.27 11.52
CA LYS A 244 11.75 22.44 10.67
C LYS A 244 13.21 22.87 10.75
N GLY A 245 13.83 23.06 9.59
CA GLY A 245 15.24 23.46 9.47
C GLY A 245 16.25 22.33 9.67
N THR A 246 15.79 21.09 9.92
CA THR A 246 16.65 19.90 9.91
C THR A 246 17.19 19.71 8.49
N ARG A 247 18.51 19.59 8.34
CA ARG A 247 19.09 19.22 7.04
C ARG A 247 18.85 17.72 6.83
N PRO A 248 18.59 17.26 5.59
CA PRO A 248 18.38 15.84 5.31
C PRO A 248 19.45 14.90 5.88
N VAL A 249 20.72 15.34 5.82
CA VAL A 249 21.89 14.60 6.32
C VAL A 249 21.95 14.51 7.85
N ASP A 250 21.18 15.31 8.58
CA ASP A 250 21.14 15.33 10.04
C ASP A 250 19.86 14.68 10.59
N LEU A 251 18.97 14.15 9.72
CA LEU A 251 17.66 13.64 10.14
C LEU A 251 17.80 12.46 11.11
N ASP A 252 18.68 11.50 10.82
CA ASP A 252 18.92 10.34 11.66
C ASP A 252 19.42 10.75 13.05
N LEU A 253 20.40 11.65 13.11
CA LEU A 253 20.92 12.17 14.37
C LEU A 253 19.85 12.95 15.16
N ARG A 254 19.03 13.74 14.47
CA ARG A 254 17.93 14.50 15.09
C ARG A 254 16.89 13.55 15.68
N LEU A 255 16.45 12.55 14.92
CA LEU A 255 15.50 11.53 15.38
C LEU A 255 16.07 10.75 16.56
N ARG A 256 17.31 10.28 16.46
CA ARG A 256 18.02 9.58 17.54
C ARG A 256 17.96 10.36 18.86
N ASN A 257 18.31 11.65 18.82
CA ASN A 257 18.31 12.49 20.03
C ASN A 257 16.91 12.73 20.58
N MET A 258 15.91 12.91 19.70
CA MET A 258 14.51 13.01 20.11
C MET A 258 14.02 11.72 20.78
N LEU A 259 14.41 10.56 20.25
CA LEU A 259 14.05 9.25 20.80
C LEU A 259 14.69 9.02 22.16
N ILE A 260 15.97 9.35 22.34
CA ILE A 260 16.63 9.25 23.65
C ILE A 260 15.91 10.12 24.68
N ALA A 261 15.51 11.35 24.32
CA ALA A 261 14.76 12.23 25.22
C ALA A 261 13.34 11.73 25.50
N LEU A 262 12.68 11.09 24.52
CA LEU A 262 11.36 10.49 24.72
C LEU A 262 11.43 9.25 25.63
N LEU A 263 12.50 8.47 25.49
CA LEU A 263 12.70 7.22 26.22
C LEU A 263 13.41 7.41 27.56
N SER A 264 13.95 8.60 27.87
CA SER A 264 14.66 8.83 29.14
C SER A 264 13.77 8.72 30.37
N ASP A 265 12.45 8.93 30.22
CA ASP A 265 11.45 8.75 31.28
C ASP A 265 10.93 7.30 31.35
N SER A 266 11.41 6.42 30.46
CA SER A 266 11.06 5.00 30.50
C SER A 266 11.85 4.27 31.59
N LYS A 267 11.41 3.06 31.96
CA LYS A 267 12.13 2.18 32.90
C LYS A 267 13.33 1.47 32.24
N LEU A 268 13.73 1.85 31.04
CA LEU A 268 14.85 1.25 30.32
C LEU A 268 16.17 1.81 30.86
N ASP A 269 17.18 0.95 30.91
CA ASP A 269 18.55 1.40 31.15
C ASP A 269 19.07 2.25 29.97
N THR A 270 20.07 3.09 30.23
CA THR A 270 20.65 4.03 29.26
C THR A 270 21.19 3.33 28.02
N GLU A 271 21.78 2.15 28.18
CA GLU A 271 22.33 1.36 27.08
C GLU A 271 21.22 0.87 26.16
N THR A 272 20.20 0.20 26.70
CA THR A 272 19.02 -0.25 25.95
C THR A 272 18.32 0.91 25.26
N THR A 273 18.16 2.04 25.95
CA THR A 273 17.56 3.27 25.39
C THR A 273 18.33 3.76 24.16
N THR A 274 19.65 3.76 24.25
CA THR A 274 20.51 4.21 23.15
C THR A 274 20.42 3.25 21.96
N GLN A 275 20.47 1.94 22.19
CA GLN A 275 20.39 0.95 21.13
C GLN A 275 19.03 0.97 20.41
N VAL A 276 17.92 1.14 21.15
CA VAL A 276 16.58 1.31 20.54
C VAL A 276 16.53 2.56 19.66
N ALA A 277 17.06 3.68 20.16
CA ALA A 277 17.11 4.93 19.39
C ALA A 277 17.97 4.79 18.12
N ASP A 278 19.11 4.08 18.20
CA ASP A 278 20.01 3.83 17.08
C ASP A 278 19.33 2.99 15.99
N VAL A 279 18.65 1.89 16.38
CA VAL A 279 17.93 1.03 15.42
C VAL A 279 16.84 1.80 14.69
N ILE A 280 16.02 2.58 15.42
CA ILE A 280 14.92 3.35 14.82
C ILE A 280 15.46 4.47 13.92
N ALA A 281 16.49 5.21 14.38
CA ALA A 281 17.08 6.28 13.60
C ALA A 281 17.73 5.76 12.30
N ALA A 282 18.40 4.61 12.37
CA ALA A 282 18.98 3.96 11.19
C ALA A 282 17.90 3.58 10.17
N ALA A 283 16.73 3.10 10.61
CA ALA A 283 15.62 2.77 9.72
C ALA A 283 15.02 3.99 8.99
N ALA A 284 15.16 5.18 9.56
CA ALA A 284 14.68 6.43 8.97
C ALA A 284 15.67 7.08 7.99
N LYS A 285 16.92 6.59 7.95
CA LYS A 285 18.00 7.16 7.16
C LYS A 285 17.67 7.12 5.65
N PRO A 286 17.73 8.24 4.93
CA PRO A 286 17.53 8.24 3.48
C PRO A 286 18.63 7.43 2.78
N SER A 287 18.29 6.73 1.70
CA SER A 287 19.29 6.20 0.75
C SER A 287 19.92 7.34 -0.06
N ASP A 288 21.08 7.08 -0.68
CA ASP A 288 21.79 8.07 -1.50
C ASP A 288 20.97 8.58 -2.71
N SER A 289 20.00 7.78 -3.18
CA SER A 289 19.06 8.15 -4.24
C SER A 289 17.83 8.92 -3.76
N THR A 290 17.75 9.23 -2.46
CA THR A 290 16.59 9.90 -1.85
C THR A 290 16.92 11.36 -1.51
N LYS A 291 16.17 12.28 -2.11
CA LYS A 291 16.13 13.69 -1.71
C LYS A 291 15.05 13.88 -0.66
N THR A 292 15.35 14.61 0.40
CA THR A 292 14.37 14.95 1.46
C THR A 292 14.25 16.46 1.58
N HIS A 293 13.03 16.96 1.74
CA HIS A 293 12.72 18.35 2.02
C HIS A 293 11.72 18.43 3.18
N PHE A 294 11.94 19.34 4.12
CA PHE A 294 11.00 19.57 5.23
C PHE A 294 10.18 20.83 4.95
N SER A 295 8.86 20.68 5.03
CA SER A 295 7.91 21.77 4.86
C SER A 295 7.23 22.12 6.19
N PRO A 296 6.47 23.22 6.27
CA PRO A 296 5.69 23.55 7.46
C PRO A 296 4.67 22.48 7.86
N THR A 297 4.27 21.60 6.94
CA THR A 297 3.20 20.61 7.14
C THR A 297 3.73 19.17 7.17
N GLY A 298 5.04 18.97 7.04
CA GLY A 298 5.65 17.64 7.12
C GLY A 298 6.94 17.50 6.30
N MET A 299 7.05 16.37 5.60
CA MET A 299 8.25 15.98 4.87
C MET A 299 7.90 15.53 3.45
N GLU A 300 8.66 16.00 2.47
CA GLU A 300 8.65 15.50 1.11
C GLU A 300 9.90 14.64 0.87
N ARG A 301 9.72 13.47 0.27
CA ARG A 301 10.83 12.60 -0.16
C ARG A 301 10.67 12.27 -1.64
N ALA A 302 11.71 12.49 -2.42
CA ALA A 302 11.79 12.03 -3.80
C ALA A 302 12.86 10.95 -3.91
N THR A 303 12.51 9.78 -4.44
CA THR A 303 13.45 8.68 -4.65
C THR A 303 13.45 8.30 -6.12
N THR A 304 14.64 8.20 -6.71
CA THR A 304 14.79 7.72 -8.09
C THR A 304 15.18 6.25 -8.08
N SER A 305 14.50 5.46 -8.90
CA SER A 305 14.85 4.05 -9.14
C SER A 305 14.55 3.65 -10.58
N ASP A 306 15.05 2.49 -11.01
CA ASP A 306 14.84 2.02 -12.39
C ASP A 306 13.35 1.78 -12.69
N ASN A 307 12.61 1.26 -11.70
CA ASN A 307 11.25 0.76 -11.90
C ASN A 307 10.18 1.55 -11.11
N GLY A 308 10.53 2.14 -9.97
CA GLY A 308 9.60 2.85 -9.08
C GLY A 308 8.75 1.94 -8.18
N LEU A 309 8.05 2.54 -7.21
CA LEU A 309 7.21 1.82 -6.25
C LEU A 309 6.02 1.13 -6.94
N ILE A 310 5.39 1.79 -7.91
CA ILE A 310 4.27 1.20 -8.66
C ILE A 310 4.68 -0.11 -9.31
N ALA A 311 5.89 -0.15 -9.87
CA ALA A 311 6.41 -1.31 -10.53
C ALA A 311 6.74 -2.43 -9.55
N ALA A 312 7.27 -2.11 -8.37
CA ALA A 312 7.52 -3.11 -7.34
C ALA A 312 6.21 -3.78 -6.90
N ILE A 313 5.16 -2.98 -6.66
CA ILE A 313 3.83 -3.47 -6.29
C ILE A 313 3.25 -4.36 -7.41
N LEU A 314 3.25 -3.87 -8.65
CA LEU A 314 2.73 -4.61 -9.80
C LEU A 314 3.57 -5.85 -10.13
N ALA A 315 4.88 -5.79 -9.93
CA ALA A 315 5.76 -6.92 -10.16
C ALA A 315 5.37 -8.08 -9.27
N GLU A 316 5.14 -7.82 -7.97
CA GLU A 316 4.73 -8.85 -7.02
C GLU A 316 3.34 -9.40 -7.26
N ILE A 317 2.40 -8.56 -7.71
CA ILE A 317 1.07 -9.04 -8.11
C ILE A 317 1.16 -10.02 -9.30
N VAL A 318 2.11 -9.83 -10.21
CA VAL A 318 2.24 -10.64 -11.43
C VAL A 318 3.17 -11.86 -11.25
N THR A 319 4.14 -11.81 -10.34
CA THR A 319 5.06 -12.93 -10.05
C THR A 319 4.45 -14.00 -9.17
N GLN A 320 3.50 -13.66 -8.29
CA GLN A 320 2.64 -14.62 -7.60
C GLN A 320 1.70 -15.32 -8.59
#